data_AF-A0AAW8I508-F1
#
_entry.id   AF-A0AAW8I508-F1
#
_cell.length_a   1.000
_cell.length_b   1.000
_cell.length_c   1.000
_cell.angle_alpha   90.00
_cell.angle_beta   90.00
_cell.angle_gamma   90.00
#
_symmetry.space_group_name_H-M   'P 1'
#
loop_
_entity.id
_entity.type
_entity.pdbx_description
1 polymer ?
#
loop_
_entity_poly.entity_id
_entity_poly.type
_entity_poly.pdbx_seq_one_letter_code
_entity_poly.pdbx_strand_id
1 'polypeptide(L)'
;CIRDRSGTAVGSGARSSVGTAAASGAGSHAATGRAPVATSDKAAAPSTRAASARTAPPARPPSTDHIDKPDRSESADDGTPVSMIPVSAARAARDAATAAASARQRGRGDALRLARRIAAALNASDNNAGDYGFFWITAVTTDGSIVVANSYGLAYIPDGMELPNKVYLASADHAIPVDEIARCATYPVLAVQAWAAFHDMTLRAVIGTAEQLASSDPGVAKIVLEPDDIPESGKMTGRSRLEVVDPSAAAQLADTTDQRLLDLLPPAPVDVNPPGDERHMLWFELMKPMTSTATGREAAHLRAFRAYAAHSQEIALHQAHTATDAAVQRVAVADWLYWQYVTGLLDRALAAAS
;
A
#
# COMPACT_ATOMS: atom_id res chain seq x y z
N CYS A 1 31.49 60.63 -1.39
CA CYS A 1 30.66 60.79 -0.18
C CYS A 1 29.38 61.55 -0.48
N ILE A 2 28.23 60.87 -0.56
CA ILE A 2 26.85 61.40 -0.47
C ILE A 2 26.07 60.28 0.26
N ARG A 3 25.79 60.37 1.57
CA ARG A 3 24.73 61.07 2.33
C ARG A 3 23.42 60.28 2.46
N ASP A 4 23.10 60.01 3.74
CA ASP A 4 21.90 59.42 4.35
C ASP A 4 20.56 60.04 3.96
N ARG A 5 19.46 59.26 4.09
CA ARG A 5 18.50 59.40 5.21
C ARG A 5 17.35 58.39 5.18
N SER A 6 17.12 57.78 6.33
CA SER A 6 16.00 56.91 6.71
C SER A 6 14.90 57.70 7.42
N GLY A 7 13.63 57.33 7.24
CA GLY A 7 12.45 57.95 7.86
C GLY A 7 11.66 56.97 8.76
N THR A 8 11.11 57.53 9.83
CA THR A 8 10.45 56.96 11.02
C THR A 8 8.92 56.81 10.92
N ALA A 9 8.34 56.11 11.90
CA ALA A 9 6.92 55.71 12.04
C ALA A 9 6.06 56.59 12.99
N VAL A 10 4.75 56.25 13.06
CA VAL A 10 3.75 56.31 14.18
C VAL A 10 2.60 57.36 14.15
N GLY A 11 1.36 56.87 14.41
CA GLY A 11 0.20 57.57 15.03
C GLY A 11 -1.17 57.04 14.53
N SER A 12 -1.96 56.20 15.23
CA SER A 12 -2.87 56.38 16.41
C SER A 12 -4.29 56.93 16.11
N GLY A 13 -5.35 56.23 16.55
CA GLY A 13 -6.58 56.86 17.11
C GLY A 13 -8.00 56.44 16.65
N ALA A 14 -8.73 55.77 17.57
CA ALA A 14 -10.14 55.96 17.99
C ALA A 14 -11.38 55.35 17.27
N ARG A 15 -12.38 55.02 18.14
CA ARG A 15 -13.63 54.23 18.00
C ARG A 15 -14.88 55.10 17.72
N SER A 16 -15.99 54.51 17.23
CA SER A 16 -17.36 54.55 17.82
C SER A 16 -18.44 53.89 16.92
N SER A 17 -19.52 53.43 17.56
CA SER A 17 -20.65 52.57 17.12
C SER A 17 -21.95 53.32 16.75
N VAL A 18 -23.02 52.54 16.42
CA VAL A 18 -24.49 52.83 16.24
C VAL A 18 -24.92 52.68 14.76
N GLY A 19 -26.00 52.01 14.31
CA GLY A 19 -27.09 51.20 14.90
C GLY A 19 -28.21 50.97 13.85
N THR A 20 -28.79 49.76 13.83
CA THR A 20 -30.18 49.32 13.48
C THR A 20 -30.92 49.56 12.14
N ALA A 21 -31.64 48.48 11.76
CA ALA A 21 -32.95 48.31 11.05
C ALA A 21 -32.83 47.67 9.64
N ALA A 22 -33.32 46.47 9.31
CA ALA A 22 -34.61 45.74 9.48
C ALA A 22 -35.53 45.81 8.25
N ALA A 23 -35.79 44.65 7.62
CA ALA A 23 -37.03 44.16 6.96
C ALA A 23 -36.65 42.91 6.12
N SER A 24 -37.14 41.67 6.33
CA SER A 24 -38.49 41.10 6.51
C SER A 24 -39.23 40.77 5.21
N GLY A 25 -39.61 39.49 5.07
CA GLY A 25 -40.54 38.91 4.08
C GLY A 25 -40.12 37.47 3.74
N ALA A 26 -40.48 36.41 4.50
CA ALA A 26 -41.79 35.77 4.72
C ALA A 26 -42.48 35.37 3.40
N GLY A 27 -43.03 34.17 3.16
CA GLY A 27 -43.28 32.92 3.91
C GLY A 27 -43.78 31.88 2.86
N SER A 28 -43.65 30.57 3.02
CA SER A 28 -44.30 29.64 3.96
C SER A 28 -45.50 28.88 3.36
N HIS A 29 -45.36 27.54 3.31
CA HIS A 29 -46.36 26.50 3.64
C HIS A 29 -47.59 26.31 2.70
N ALA A 30 -48.29 25.17 2.57
CA ALA A 30 -48.24 23.81 3.12
C ALA A 30 -49.14 22.87 2.27
N ALA A 31 -49.17 21.59 2.64
CA ALA A 31 -49.82 20.43 2.03
C ALA A 31 -51.37 20.38 2.03
N THR A 32 -51.95 19.54 1.15
CA THR A 32 -52.78 18.32 1.42
C THR A 32 -53.83 18.00 0.32
N GLY A 33 -54.05 16.69 0.00
CA GLY A 33 -55.39 16.17 -0.41
C GLY A 33 -55.64 15.39 -1.73
N ARG A 34 -55.31 14.09 -1.77
CA ARG A 34 -56.04 12.86 -2.29
C ARG A 34 -56.85 12.77 -3.65
N ALA A 35 -56.32 11.93 -4.57
CA ALA A 35 -56.85 10.79 -5.42
C ALA A 35 -58.15 10.87 -6.29
N PRO A 36 -58.50 9.91 -7.21
CA PRO A 36 -57.79 8.75 -7.83
C PRO A 36 -57.97 8.60 -9.38
N VAL A 37 -57.18 7.76 -10.08
CA VAL A 37 -57.62 6.88 -11.21
C VAL A 37 -56.65 5.69 -11.34
N ALA A 38 -57.19 4.47 -11.41
CA ALA A 38 -56.48 3.24 -11.75
C ALA A 38 -56.75 2.86 -13.22
N THR A 39 -55.78 2.22 -13.88
CA THR A 39 -55.98 1.02 -14.71
C THR A 39 -54.64 0.34 -14.96
N SER A 40 -54.72 -0.98 -14.94
CA SER A 40 -53.65 -1.97 -14.97
C SER A 40 -52.90 -2.00 -16.30
N ASP A 41 -51.61 -2.34 -16.26
CA ASP A 41 -51.09 -3.41 -17.11
C ASP A 41 -49.86 -4.08 -16.51
N LYS A 42 -49.83 -5.39 -16.70
CA LYS A 42 -49.00 -6.40 -16.03
C LYS A 42 -47.88 -6.82 -16.99
N ALA A 43 -46.62 -6.59 -16.64
CA ALA A 43 -45.46 -7.25 -17.27
C ALA A 43 -44.32 -7.30 -16.23
N ALA A 44 -44.14 -8.45 -15.57
CA ALA A 44 -43.16 -9.49 -15.91
C ALA A 44 -41.79 -9.24 -15.26
N ALA A 45 -41.47 -10.08 -14.27
CA ALA A 45 -40.22 -10.09 -13.52
C ALA A 45 -39.01 -10.40 -14.43
N PRO A 46 -37.82 -9.83 -14.18
CA PRO A 46 -36.61 -10.24 -14.87
C PRO A 46 -36.23 -11.65 -14.43
N SER A 47 -36.25 -12.57 -15.39
CA SER A 47 -35.82 -13.96 -15.25
C SER A 47 -34.34 -14.04 -14.91
N THR A 48 -34.01 -14.83 -13.89
CA THR A 48 -32.68 -15.35 -13.61
C THR A 48 -32.16 -16.13 -14.84
N ARG A 49 -31.14 -15.58 -15.51
CA ARG A 49 -30.44 -16.31 -16.58
C ARG A 49 -29.50 -17.32 -15.92
N ALA A 50 -29.75 -18.60 -16.21
CA ALA A 50 -28.96 -19.74 -15.75
C ALA A 50 -27.48 -19.62 -16.15
N ALA A 51 -26.63 -20.09 -15.24
CA ALA A 51 -25.19 -20.23 -15.43
C ALA A 51 -24.88 -21.11 -16.65
N SER A 52 -24.15 -20.56 -17.61
CA SER A 52 -23.49 -21.37 -18.64
C SER A 52 -22.46 -22.27 -17.96
N ALA A 53 -22.67 -23.59 -18.08
CA ALA A 53 -21.68 -24.59 -17.72
C ALA A 53 -20.38 -24.31 -18.50
N ARG A 54 -19.29 -24.04 -17.77
CA ARG A 54 -17.96 -24.00 -18.36
C ARG A 54 -17.46 -25.44 -18.47
N THR A 55 -17.16 -25.83 -19.70
CA THR A 55 -16.42 -27.03 -20.05
C THR A 55 -15.09 -27.03 -19.30
N ALA A 56 -14.75 -28.15 -18.66
CA ALA A 56 -13.48 -28.34 -17.98
C ALA A 56 -12.29 -28.20 -18.96
N PRO A 57 -11.18 -27.55 -18.57
CA PRO A 57 -9.97 -27.56 -19.38
C PRO A 57 -9.35 -28.98 -19.38
N PRO A 58 -8.74 -29.43 -20.50
CA PRO A 58 -8.11 -30.74 -20.56
C PRO A 58 -6.90 -30.78 -19.62
N ALA A 59 -6.69 -31.93 -18.98
CA ALA A 59 -5.55 -32.20 -18.11
C ALA A 59 -4.23 -31.94 -18.85
N ARG A 60 -3.40 -31.05 -18.29
CA ARG A 60 -2.05 -30.77 -18.79
C ARG A 60 -1.13 -31.96 -18.43
N PRO A 61 -0.26 -32.44 -19.35
CA PRO A 61 0.73 -33.47 -19.03
C PRO A 61 1.76 -32.92 -18.01
N PRO A 62 2.43 -33.79 -17.24
CA PRO A 62 3.36 -33.36 -16.21
C PRO A 62 4.55 -32.63 -16.83
N SER A 63 4.67 -31.33 -16.56
CA SER A 63 5.90 -30.58 -16.79
C SER A 63 6.92 -31.01 -15.74
N THR A 64 8.04 -31.56 -16.19
CA THR A 64 9.25 -31.78 -15.39
C THR A 64 10.01 -30.47 -15.30
N ASP A 65 9.52 -29.54 -14.49
CA ASP A 65 10.29 -28.40 -14.02
C ASP A 65 10.17 -28.37 -12.49
N HIS A 66 11.31 -28.28 -11.82
CA HIS A 66 11.41 -28.29 -10.37
C HIS A 66 10.58 -27.13 -9.79
N ILE A 67 9.41 -27.47 -9.26
CA ILE A 67 8.63 -26.59 -8.38
C ILE A 67 9.40 -26.54 -7.06
N ASP A 68 10.11 -25.44 -6.82
CA ASP A 68 10.45 -25.03 -5.46
C ASP A 68 9.13 -24.76 -4.73
N LYS A 69 8.66 -25.76 -3.99
CA LYS A 69 7.79 -25.51 -2.85
C LYS A 69 8.56 -24.59 -1.90
N PRO A 70 7.90 -23.68 -1.15
CA PRO A 70 8.58 -22.98 -0.07
C PRO A 70 9.26 -24.02 0.82
N ASP A 71 10.59 -24.00 0.78
CA ASP A 71 11.41 -25.07 1.29
C ASP A 71 11.14 -25.23 2.78
N ARG A 72 10.75 -26.44 3.19
CA ARG A 72 10.65 -26.81 4.60
C ARG A 72 12.06 -27.17 5.06
N SER A 73 12.92 -26.16 5.08
CA SER A 73 14.14 -26.19 5.86
C SER A 73 13.76 -25.83 7.30
N GLU A 74 13.76 -26.83 8.19
CA GLU A 74 13.98 -26.60 9.62
C GLU A 74 15.40 -26.05 9.78
N SER A 75 15.59 -24.79 9.40
CA SER A 75 16.78 -24.03 9.72
C SER A 75 16.67 -23.57 11.17
N ALA A 76 17.71 -23.89 11.91
CA ALA A 76 17.89 -23.59 13.32
C ALA A 76 17.53 -22.13 13.65
N ASP A 77 16.95 -21.98 14.85
CA ASP A 77 16.69 -20.74 15.58
C ASP A 77 17.56 -19.54 15.16
N ASP A 78 17.10 -18.77 14.18
CA ASP A 78 17.64 -17.45 13.86
C ASP A 78 16.56 -16.40 14.18
N GLY A 79 16.73 -15.82 15.36
CA GLY A 79 15.81 -14.90 15.97
C GLY A 79 15.96 -13.52 15.37
N THR A 80 15.01 -13.10 14.55
CA THR A 80 14.67 -11.67 14.49
C THR A 80 14.07 -11.32 15.85
N PRO A 81 14.75 -10.56 16.73
CA PRO A 81 14.16 -10.24 18.01
C PRO A 81 12.89 -9.42 17.76
N VAL A 82 11.77 -9.88 18.33
CA VAL A 82 10.47 -9.19 18.35
C VAL A 82 10.59 -7.72 18.84
N SER A 83 11.72 -7.37 19.45
CA SER A 83 12.14 -6.01 19.83
C SER A 83 12.31 -5.02 18.67
N MET A 84 12.47 -5.46 17.41
CA MET A 84 12.74 -4.58 16.26
C MET A 84 11.49 -3.97 15.62
N ILE A 85 10.29 -4.36 16.08
CA ILE A 85 9.02 -3.78 15.63
C ILE A 85 8.51 -2.87 16.76
N PRO A 86 8.05 -1.65 16.51
CA PRO A 86 7.56 -0.77 17.55
C PRO A 86 6.23 -1.27 18.17
N VAL A 87 5.93 -0.85 19.39
CA VAL A 87 4.62 -0.99 20.06
C VAL A 87 4.22 0.35 20.66
N SER A 88 2.93 0.64 20.69
CA SER A 88 2.43 1.79 21.45
C SER A 88 2.64 1.60 22.95
N ALA A 89 2.71 2.71 23.69
CA ALA A 89 2.84 2.68 25.15
C ALA A 89 1.65 1.98 25.82
N ALA A 90 0.43 2.25 25.35
CA ALA A 90 -0.78 1.61 25.87
C ALA A 90 -0.78 0.09 25.62
N ARG A 91 -0.19 -0.37 24.50
CA ARG A 91 0.00 -1.79 24.23
C ARG A 91 1.08 -2.40 25.12
N ALA A 92 2.21 -1.73 25.27
CA ALA A 92 3.29 -2.16 26.15
C ALA A 92 2.80 -2.35 27.60
N ALA A 93 1.96 -1.43 28.10
CA ALA A 93 1.35 -1.54 29.43
C ALA A 93 0.42 -2.76 29.57
N ARG A 94 -0.41 -3.05 28.55
CA ARG A 94 -1.28 -4.24 28.52
C ARG A 94 -0.48 -5.55 28.45
N ASP A 95 0.61 -5.56 27.68
CA ASP A 95 1.49 -6.72 27.58
C ASP A 95 2.22 -6.97 28.91
N ALA A 96 2.71 -5.91 29.57
CA ALA A 96 3.31 -6.01 30.91
C ALA A 96 2.33 -6.58 31.96
N ALA A 97 1.06 -6.19 31.90
CA ALA A 97 0.02 -6.69 32.80
C ALA A 97 -0.32 -8.19 32.56
N THR A 98 -0.16 -8.68 31.33
CA THR A 98 -0.53 -10.07 30.94
C THR A 98 0.64 -11.05 30.95
N ALA A 99 1.88 -10.57 30.91
CA ALA A 99 3.09 -11.38 30.99
C ALA A 99 3.18 -12.21 32.30
N ALA A 100 2.53 -11.75 33.37
CA ALA A 100 2.43 -12.47 34.64
C ALA A 100 1.50 -13.72 34.60
N ALA A 101 0.69 -13.90 33.55
CA ALA A 101 -0.46 -14.82 33.58
C ALA A 101 -0.44 -15.99 32.58
N SER A 102 0.55 -16.16 31.69
CA SER A 102 0.43 -17.22 30.66
C SER A 102 1.74 -17.79 30.10
N ALA A 103 2.03 -19.05 30.47
CA ALA A 103 3.19 -19.82 29.98
C ALA A 103 2.84 -20.95 28.98
N ARG A 104 1.58 -21.11 28.53
CA ARG A 104 1.14 -22.37 27.89
C ARG A 104 0.57 -22.30 26.46
N GLN A 105 0.71 -21.19 25.73
CA GLN A 105 0.23 -21.13 24.34
C GLN A 105 1.16 -20.29 23.46
N ARG A 106 2.42 -20.74 23.29
CA ARG A 106 3.50 -19.92 22.69
C ARG A 106 3.36 -19.83 21.16
N GLY A 107 3.64 -20.89 20.39
CA GLY A 107 3.75 -20.76 18.91
C GLY A 107 2.60 -20.07 18.15
N ARG A 108 1.35 -20.56 18.25
CA ARG A 108 0.21 -19.98 17.48
C ARG A 108 -0.31 -18.66 18.05
N GLY A 109 -0.12 -18.42 19.34
CA GLY A 109 -0.43 -17.12 19.97
C GLY A 109 0.55 -16.05 19.52
N ASP A 110 1.81 -16.43 19.33
CA ASP A 110 2.91 -15.53 19.02
C ASP A 110 2.83 -15.01 17.57
N ALA A 111 2.46 -15.84 16.59
CA ALA A 111 2.29 -15.38 15.20
C ALA A 111 1.17 -14.33 15.05
N LEU A 112 0.03 -14.51 15.73
CA LEU A 112 -1.07 -13.52 15.71
C LEU A 112 -0.67 -12.22 16.42
N ARG A 113 0.07 -12.32 17.53
CA ARG A 113 0.61 -11.15 18.24
C ARG A 113 1.59 -10.38 17.38
N LEU A 114 2.50 -11.09 16.72
CA LEU A 114 3.46 -10.51 15.77
C LEU A 114 2.75 -9.82 14.61
N ALA A 115 1.77 -10.49 13.99
CA ALA A 115 0.96 -9.93 12.91
C ALA A 115 0.24 -8.64 13.34
N ARG A 116 -0.34 -8.60 14.55
CA ARG A 116 -0.97 -7.38 15.08
C ARG A 116 0.06 -6.25 15.28
N ARG A 117 1.25 -6.58 15.77
CA ARG A 117 2.34 -5.60 15.97
C ARG A 117 2.80 -4.99 14.65
N ILE A 118 2.97 -5.83 13.63
CA ILE A 118 3.35 -5.41 12.28
C ILE A 118 2.23 -4.57 11.66
N ALA A 119 0.97 -5.01 11.78
CA ALA A 119 -0.18 -4.26 11.28
C ALA A 119 -0.26 -2.86 11.91
N ALA A 120 -0.01 -2.75 13.22
CA ALA A 120 0.03 -1.47 13.92
C ALA A 120 1.18 -0.59 13.43
N ALA A 121 2.40 -1.12 13.32
CA ALA A 121 3.55 -0.37 12.82
C ALA A 121 3.34 0.12 11.37
N LEU A 122 2.84 -0.74 10.47
CA LEU A 122 2.52 -0.35 9.09
C LEU A 122 1.44 0.73 9.00
N ASN A 123 0.56 0.83 10.00
CA ASN A 123 -0.49 1.85 10.07
C ASN A 123 -0.14 3.07 10.93
N ALA A 124 1.12 3.22 11.37
CA ALA A 124 1.60 4.44 12.01
C ALA A 124 1.54 5.64 11.05
N SER A 125 1.47 6.86 11.60
CA SER A 125 1.24 8.08 10.81
C SER A 125 2.41 8.44 9.88
N ASP A 126 3.65 8.15 10.29
CA ASP A 126 4.86 8.35 9.50
C ASP A 126 4.93 7.43 8.26
N ASN A 127 4.30 6.26 8.35
CA ASN A 127 4.21 5.29 7.24
C ASN A 127 3.08 5.60 6.24
N ASN A 128 2.20 6.56 6.56
CA ASN A 128 1.04 6.94 5.75
C ASN A 128 1.05 8.43 5.36
N ALA A 129 2.23 9.07 5.40
CA ALA A 129 2.55 10.52 5.43
C ALA A 129 1.71 11.50 4.57
N GLY A 130 0.40 11.55 4.78
CA GLY A 130 -0.55 12.39 4.03
C GLY A 130 -1.01 11.79 2.69
N ASP A 131 -0.65 10.55 2.39
CA ASP A 131 -1.00 9.88 1.14
C ASP A 131 -2.47 9.48 1.14
N TYR A 132 -3.27 10.19 0.34
CA TYR A 132 -4.71 9.98 0.31
C TYR A 132 -5.04 8.54 -0.11
N GLY A 133 -5.73 7.83 0.77
CA GLY A 133 -6.18 6.46 0.50
C GLY A 133 -5.08 5.41 0.51
N PHE A 134 -3.83 5.76 0.88
CA PHE A 134 -2.79 4.77 1.18
C PHE A 134 -3.04 4.14 2.55
N PHE A 135 -3.05 2.81 2.60
CA PHE A 135 -3.12 2.08 3.86
C PHE A 135 -2.65 0.64 3.67
N TRP A 136 -2.29 0.00 4.79
CA TRP A 136 -1.85 -1.39 4.85
C TRP A 136 -2.89 -2.29 5.50
N ILE A 137 -3.05 -3.49 4.95
CA ILE A 137 -3.73 -4.63 5.56
C ILE A 137 -2.70 -5.71 5.84
N THR A 138 -2.79 -6.31 7.02
CA THR A 138 -2.01 -7.49 7.39
C THR A 138 -2.94 -8.67 7.59
N ALA A 139 -2.57 -9.84 7.08
CA ALA A 139 -3.25 -11.08 7.38
C ALA A 139 -2.28 -12.10 7.95
N VAL A 140 -2.83 -13.05 8.70
CA VAL A 140 -2.09 -14.20 9.21
C VAL A 140 -2.86 -15.46 8.90
N THR A 141 -2.14 -16.48 8.44
CA THR A 141 -2.69 -17.79 8.10
C THR A 141 -2.80 -18.68 9.33
N THR A 142 -3.45 -19.83 9.19
CA THR A 142 -3.63 -20.80 10.28
C THR A 142 -2.33 -21.44 10.76
N ASP A 143 -1.34 -21.58 9.88
CA ASP A 143 0.01 -22.10 10.14
C ASP A 143 0.99 -21.01 10.65
N GLY A 144 0.60 -19.73 10.59
CA GLY A 144 1.34 -18.62 11.20
C GLY A 144 2.15 -17.76 10.22
N SER A 145 2.06 -18.00 8.91
CA SER A 145 2.61 -17.11 7.89
C SER A 145 1.90 -15.75 7.92
N ILE A 146 2.67 -14.67 7.75
CA ILE A 146 2.16 -13.29 7.77
C ILE A 146 2.31 -12.72 6.37
N VAL A 147 1.22 -12.19 5.83
CA VAL A 147 1.19 -11.52 4.53
C VAL A 147 0.61 -10.12 4.69
N VAL A 148 1.16 -9.16 3.95
CA VAL A 148 0.70 -7.78 3.92
C VAL A 148 0.33 -7.38 2.50
N ALA A 149 -0.55 -6.40 2.39
CA ALA A 149 -0.89 -5.72 1.15
C ALA A 149 -1.22 -4.26 1.45
N ASN A 150 -0.95 -3.37 0.52
CA ASN A 150 -1.40 -1.98 0.61
C ASN A 150 -2.36 -1.63 -0.52
N SER A 151 -3.07 -0.51 -0.35
CA SER A 151 -4.09 -0.04 -1.26
C SER A 151 -3.57 0.46 -2.60
N TYR A 152 -2.27 0.73 -2.76
CA TYR A 152 -1.73 1.08 -4.07
C TYR A 152 -1.43 -0.18 -4.90
N GLY A 153 -1.12 -1.29 -4.24
CA GLY A 153 -0.89 -2.59 -4.86
C GLY A 153 0.43 -2.66 -5.65
N LEU A 154 0.56 -3.71 -6.47
CA LEU A 154 1.61 -3.90 -7.48
C LEU A 154 3.03 -3.62 -6.95
N ALA A 155 3.39 -4.35 -5.90
CA ALA A 155 4.70 -4.30 -5.26
C ALA A 155 5.14 -2.94 -4.69
N TYR A 156 4.24 -1.94 -4.61
CA TYR A 156 4.58 -0.63 -4.06
C TYR A 156 4.99 -0.72 -2.58
N ILE A 157 6.14 -0.16 -2.24
CA ILE A 157 6.64 0.05 -0.88
C ILE A 157 7.21 1.48 -0.81
N PRO A 158 6.77 2.32 0.15
CA PRO A 158 7.29 3.66 0.34
C PRO A 158 8.81 3.68 0.53
N ASP A 159 9.44 4.80 0.17
CA ASP A 159 10.87 5.00 0.36
C ASP A 159 11.27 4.92 1.85
N GLY A 160 12.44 4.33 2.13
CA GLY A 160 12.95 4.11 3.49
C GLY A 160 12.17 3.10 4.35
N MET A 161 11.11 2.47 3.83
CA MET A 161 10.36 1.44 4.54
C MET A 161 11.02 0.06 4.39
N GLU A 162 11.13 -0.65 5.50
CA GLU A 162 11.60 -2.04 5.55
C GLU A 162 10.50 -2.96 6.05
N LEU A 163 10.40 -4.16 5.46
CA LEU A 163 9.50 -5.21 5.91
C LEU A 163 10.28 -6.29 6.68
N PRO A 164 9.77 -6.79 7.82
CA PRO A 164 10.42 -7.88 8.54
C PRO A 164 10.66 -9.13 7.65
N ASN A 165 11.70 -9.90 7.96
CA ASN A 165 12.15 -11.03 7.14
C ASN A 165 11.06 -12.10 6.88
N LYS A 166 10.13 -12.30 7.82
CA LYS A 166 9.09 -13.35 7.77
C LYS A 166 7.71 -12.82 7.33
N VAL A 167 7.68 -11.76 6.51
CA VAL A 167 6.44 -11.10 6.06
C VAL A 167 6.35 -11.11 4.54
N TYR A 168 5.34 -11.75 3.97
CA TYR A 168 5.15 -11.71 2.51
C TYR A 168 4.42 -10.44 2.09
N LEU A 169 4.80 -9.85 0.95
CA LEU A 169 3.99 -8.82 0.29
C LEU A 169 3.20 -9.46 -0.83
N ALA A 170 1.87 -9.54 -0.68
CA ALA A 170 1.01 -10.29 -1.60
C ALA A 170 1.18 -9.85 -3.07
N SER A 171 1.34 -8.55 -3.31
CA SER A 171 1.47 -7.99 -4.65
C SER A 171 2.88 -8.04 -5.25
N ALA A 172 3.87 -8.54 -4.48
CA ALA A 172 5.24 -8.76 -4.94
C ALA A 172 5.56 -10.24 -5.16
N ASP A 173 4.61 -11.14 -4.89
CA ASP A 173 4.82 -12.58 -5.05
C ASP A 173 4.86 -12.98 -6.54
N HIS A 174 6.03 -13.37 -7.02
CA HIS A 174 6.27 -13.73 -8.42
C HIS A 174 5.55 -15.00 -8.88
N ALA A 175 5.11 -15.84 -7.95
CA ALA A 175 4.40 -17.07 -8.29
C ALA A 175 2.96 -16.77 -8.73
N ILE A 176 2.37 -15.69 -8.22
CA ILE A 176 0.99 -15.32 -8.52
C ILE A 176 0.89 -14.72 -9.93
N PRO A 177 -0.07 -15.18 -10.77
CA PRO A 177 -0.32 -14.60 -12.08
C PRO A 177 -0.57 -13.09 -12.02
N VAL A 178 0.04 -12.34 -12.94
CA VAL A 178 -0.01 -10.86 -12.92
C VAL A 178 -1.44 -10.33 -13.06
N ASP A 179 -2.29 -11.01 -13.82
CA ASP A 179 -3.70 -10.64 -13.96
C ASP A 179 -4.47 -10.78 -12.63
N GLU A 180 -4.07 -11.71 -11.77
CA GLU A 180 -4.63 -11.86 -10.42
C GLU A 180 -4.17 -10.75 -9.48
N ILE A 181 -2.88 -10.40 -9.51
CA ILE A 181 -2.34 -9.26 -8.76
C ILE A 181 -3.02 -7.95 -9.22
N ALA A 182 -3.19 -7.76 -10.53
CA ALA A 182 -3.81 -6.58 -11.12
C ALA A 182 -5.29 -6.41 -10.71
N ARG A 183 -6.06 -7.50 -10.66
CA ARG A 183 -7.46 -7.49 -10.17
C ARG A 183 -7.58 -7.04 -8.71
N CYS A 184 -6.53 -7.26 -7.91
CA CYS A 184 -6.52 -6.90 -6.49
C CYS A 184 -5.98 -5.48 -6.24
N ALA A 185 -5.54 -4.75 -7.28
CA ALA A 185 -5.13 -3.36 -7.14
C ALA A 185 -6.26 -2.54 -6.49
N THR A 186 -5.92 -1.66 -5.54
CA THR A 186 -6.90 -0.88 -4.75
C THR A 186 -7.74 -1.68 -3.73
N TYR A 187 -7.54 -3.01 -3.64
CA TYR A 187 -8.28 -3.90 -2.76
C TYR A 187 -7.34 -4.80 -1.93
N PRO A 188 -6.67 -4.27 -0.90
CA PRO A 188 -5.64 -5.02 -0.17
C PRO A 188 -6.20 -6.23 0.61
N VAL A 189 -7.47 -6.19 1.05
CA VAL A 189 -8.12 -7.38 1.65
C VAL A 189 -8.28 -8.49 0.62
N LEU A 190 -8.64 -8.16 -0.62
CA LEU A 190 -8.73 -9.13 -1.71
C LEU A 190 -7.34 -9.67 -2.06
N ALA A 191 -6.30 -8.83 -2.05
CA ALA A 191 -4.92 -9.24 -2.32
C ALA A 191 -4.42 -10.30 -1.33
N VAL A 192 -4.64 -10.14 -0.03
CA VAL A 192 -4.23 -11.15 0.96
C VAL A 192 -5.07 -12.42 0.90
N GLN A 193 -6.33 -12.33 0.48
CA GLN A 193 -7.17 -13.51 0.22
C GLN A 193 -6.69 -14.28 -1.01
N ALA A 194 -6.40 -13.59 -2.12
CA ALA A 194 -5.88 -14.17 -3.35
C ALA A 194 -4.52 -14.85 -3.09
N TRP A 195 -3.62 -14.19 -2.36
CA TRP A 195 -2.34 -14.76 -1.96
C TRP A 195 -2.52 -16.06 -1.17
N ALA A 196 -3.38 -16.07 -0.16
CA ALA A 196 -3.62 -17.28 0.63
C ALA A 196 -4.24 -18.40 -0.22
N ALA A 197 -5.20 -18.08 -1.08
CA ALA A 197 -5.83 -19.04 -1.97
C ALA A 197 -4.84 -19.65 -2.97
N PHE A 198 -3.97 -18.84 -3.56
CA PHE A 198 -2.95 -19.29 -4.51
C PHE A 198 -1.97 -20.29 -3.87
N HIS A 199 -1.58 -20.04 -2.63
CA HIS A 199 -0.65 -20.89 -1.87
C HIS A 199 -1.31 -22.06 -1.12
N ASP A 200 -2.61 -22.31 -1.35
CA ASP A 200 -3.41 -23.33 -0.64
C ASP A 200 -3.34 -23.16 0.90
N MET A 201 -3.32 -21.91 1.35
CA MET A 201 -3.28 -21.52 2.74
C MET A 201 -4.63 -21.01 3.23
N THR A 202 -4.96 -21.29 4.49
CA THR A 202 -6.18 -20.77 5.12
C THR A 202 -5.85 -19.53 5.95
N LEU A 203 -6.53 -18.41 5.68
CA LEU A 203 -6.44 -17.22 6.52
C LEU A 203 -7.06 -17.49 7.90
N ARG A 204 -6.38 -17.06 8.95
CA ARG A 204 -6.91 -17.08 10.32
C ARG A 204 -7.56 -15.76 10.69
N ALA A 205 -6.92 -14.64 10.34
CA ALA A 205 -7.41 -13.31 10.63
C ALA A 205 -6.86 -12.27 9.65
N VAL A 206 -7.62 -11.20 9.46
CA VAL A 206 -7.21 -9.98 8.74
C VAL A 206 -7.25 -8.81 9.74
N ILE A 207 -6.21 -7.99 9.70
CA ILE A 207 -5.90 -6.95 10.69
C ILE A 207 -5.75 -5.60 9.96
N GLY A 208 -6.43 -4.58 10.48
CA GLY A 208 -6.43 -3.20 9.96
C GLY A 208 -7.24 -2.28 10.88
N THR A 209 -7.38 -1.01 10.53
CA THR A 209 -8.27 -0.09 11.27
C THR A 209 -9.74 -0.37 10.98
N ALA A 210 -10.63 0.25 11.76
CA ALA A 210 -12.08 0.10 11.58
C ALA A 210 -12.51 0.55 10.17
N GLU A 211 -11.97 1.67 9.69
CA GLU A 211 -12.28 2.28 8.40
C GLU A 211 -11.83 1.37 7.25
N GLN A 212 -10.62 0.81 7.35
CA GLN A 212 -10.03 -0.04 6.33
C GLN A 212 -10.79 -1.37 6.16
N LEU A 213 -11.38 -1.88 7.25
CA LEU A 213 -12.12 -3.14 7.26
C LEU A 213 -13.65 -2.97 7.13
N ALA A 214 -14.16 -1.74 7.11
CA ALA A 214 -15.59 -1.44 7.15
C ALA A 214 -16.34 -2.00 5.94
N SER A 215 -15.76 -1.87 4.75
CA SER A 215 -16.39 -2.15 3.45
C SER A 215 -15.99 -3.48 2.82
N SER A 216 -15.20 -4.31 3.51
CA SER A 216 -14.71 -5.60 3.00
C SER A 216 -15.14 -6.74 3.90
N ASP A 217 -15.55 -7.88 3.36
CA ASP A 217 -15.73 -9.12 4.12
C ASP A 217 -14.61 -10.11 3.79
N PRO A 218 -13.64 -10.32 4.70
CA PRO A 218 -12.53 -11.24 4.45
C PRO A 218 -12.95 -12.72 4.59
N GLY A 219 -14.19 -13.03 5.03
CA GLY A 219 -14.65 -14.39 5.29
C GLY A 219 -13.98 -15.07 6.51
N VAL A 220 -13.15 -14.33 7.24
CA VAL A 220 -12.39 -14.77 8.43
C VAL A 220 -12.45 -13.70 9.51
N ALA A 221 -11.85 -13.96 10.67
CA ALA A 221 -11.86 -13.02 11.79
C ALA A 221 -11.24 -11.66 11.40
N LYS A 222 -11.97 -10.58 11.64
CA LYS A 222 -11.45 -9.20 11.58
C LYS A 222 -10.88 -8.81 12.93
N ILE A 223 -9.65 -8.31 12.94
CA ILE A 223 -9.04 -7.72 14.13
C ILE A 223 -8.85 -6.23 13.85
N VAL A 224 -9.65 -5.42 14.53
CA VAL A 224 -9.59 -3.98 14.44
C VAL A 224 -8.45 -3.47 15.32
N LEU A 225 -7.56 -2.67 14.74
CA LEU A 225 -6.56 -1.89 15.47
C LEU A 225 -7.25 -0.67 16.07
N GLU A 226 -7.16 -0.52 17.38
CA GLU A 226 -7.56 0.71 18.04
C GLU A 226 -6.48 1.78 17.84
N PRO A 227 -6.82 3.08 17.80
CA PRO A 227 -5.82 4.14 17.69
C PRO A 227 -4.70 4.02 18.73
N ASP A 228 -5.06 3.63 19.97
CA ASP A 228 -4.11 3.42 21.06
C ASP A 228 -3.19 2.20 20.86
N ASP A 229 -3.46 1.31 19.91
CA ASP A 229 -2.55 0.20 19.54
C ASP A 229 -1.45 0.64 18.57
N ILE A 230 -1.65 1.74 17.84
CA ILE A 230 -0.75 2.19 16.78
C ILE A 230 0.41 2.97 17.42
N PRO A 231 1.68 2.58 17.16
CA PRO A 231 2.83 3.31 17.68
C PRO A 231 2.98 4.67 17.00
N GLU A 232 3.68 5.60 17.65
CA GLU A 232 3.96 6.94 17.11
C GLU A 232 4.81 6.88 15.83
N SER A 233 5.79 5.97 15.79
CA SER A 233 6.55 5.66 14.59
C SER A 233 6.36 4.20 14.20
N GLY A 234 6.19 3.98 12.92
CA GLY A 234 6.07 2.66 12.31
C GLY A 234 7.38 2.11 11.77
N LYS A 235 8.51 2.75 12.06
CA LYS A 235 9.82 2.31 11.59
C LYS A 235 10.13 0.90 12.08
N MET A 236 10.38 -0.01 11.14
CA MET A 236 10.79 -1.39 11.38
C MET A 236 12.16 -1.63 10.74
N THR A 237 12.78 -2.75 11.10
CA THR A 237 14.02 -3.21 10.48
C THR A 237 13.78 -4.56 9.80
N GLY A 238 14.38 -4.76 8.64
CA GLY A 238 14.29 -6.00 7.88
C GLY A 238 14.78 -5.82 6.44
N ARG A 239 13.96 -6.28 5.50
CA ARG A 239 14.26 -6.25 4.08
C ARG A 239 13.88 -4.92 3.47
N SER A 240 14.79 -4.38 2.67
CA SER A 240 14.53 -3.18 1.88
C SER A 240 13.44 -3.42 0.82
N ARG A 241 12.89 -2.35 0.25
CA ARG A 241 11.91 -2.47 -0.84
C ARG A 241 12.41 -3.27 -2.03
N LEU A 242 13.68 -3.12 -2.41
CA LEU A 242 14.28 -3.90 -3.51
C LEU A 242 14.34 -5.37 -3.13
N GLU A 243 14.82 -5.69 -1.93
CA GLU A 243 14.93 -7.07 -1.46
C GLU A 243 13.57 -7.77 -1.32
N VAL A 244 12.50 -7.03 -1.02
CA VAL A 244 11.14 -7.58 -0.99
C VAL A 244 10.64 -7.95 -2.39
N VAL A 245 10.93 -7.12 -3.40
CA VAL A 245 10.33 -7.27 -4.74
C VAL A 245 11.22 -7.97 -5.75
N ASP A 246 12.53 -7.98 -5.53
CA ASP A 246 13.52 -8.68 -6.35
C ASP A 246 14.74 -9.04 -5.48
N PRO A 247 14.65 -10.15 -4.71
CA PRO A 247 15.75 -10.61 -3.86
C PRO A 247 17.05 -10.89 -4.63
N SER A 248 16.93 -11.30 -5.90
CA SER A 248 18.09 -11.59 -6.75
C SER A 248 18.83 -10.30 -7.14
N ALA A 249 18.11 -9.26 -7.54
CA ALA A 249 18.70 -7.95 -7.83
C ALA A 249 19.30 -7.31 -6.56
N ALA A 250 18.64 -7.46 -5.41
CA ALA A 250 19.18 -7.01 -4.12
C ALA A 250 20.50 -7.72 -3.77
N ALA A 251 20.58 -9.05 -3.94
CA ALA A 251 21.80 -9.82 -3.72
C ALA A 251 22.91 -9.40 -4.70
N GLN A 252 22.58 -9.26 -5.98
CA GLN A 252 23.53 -8.79 -7.00
C GLN A 252 24.08 -7.39 -6.66
N LEU A 253 23.22 -6.48 -6.20
CA LEU A 253 23.66 -5.15 -5.76
C LEU A 253 24.59 -5.24 -4.55
N ALA A 254 24.25 -6.09 -3.55
CA ALA A 254 25.08 -6.29 -2.36
C ALA A 254 26.48 -6.83 -2.70
N ASP A 255 26.57 -7.75 -3.66
CA ASP A 255 27.84 -8.35 -4.13
C ASP A 255 28.65 -7.44 -5.06
N THR A 256 28.03 -6.38 -5.61
CA THR A 256 28.69 -5.44 -6.51
C THR A 256 29.49 -4.41 -5.72
N THR A 257 30.77 -4.21 -6.07
CA THR A 257 31.60 -3.16 -5.44
C THR A 257 31.21 -1.77 -5.93
N ASP A 258 31.53 -0.74 -5.15
CA ASP A 258 31.17 0.64 -5.48
C ASP A 258 31.70 1.09 -6.87
N GLN A 259 32.88 0.61 -7.28
CA GLN A 259 33.46 0.93 -8.59
C GLN A 259 32.72 0.31 -9.78
N ARG A 260 31.85 -0.67 -9.52
CA ARG A 260 31.14 -1.48 -10.51
C ARG A 260 29.64 -1.21 -10.52
N LEU A 261 29.16 -0.25 -9.73
CA LEU A 261 27.71 0.06 -9.59
C LEU A 261 27.05 0.41 -10.92
N LEU A 262 27.75 1.14 -11.79
CA LEU A 262 27.23 1.52 -13.11
C LEU A 262 27.07 0.34 -14.06
N ASP A 263 27.73 -0.80 -13.81
CA ASP A 263 27.56 -2.00 -14.63
C ASP A 263 26.19 -2.67 -14.43
N LEU A 264 25.46 -2.30 -13.37
CA LEU A 264 24.10 -2.75 -13.10
C LEU A 264 23.05 -1.92 -13.85
N LEU A 265 23.45 -0.81 -14.48
CA LEU A 265 22.55 0.15 -15.12
C LEU A 265 22.60 0.01 -16.64
N PRO A 266 21.53 0.43 -17.34
CA PRO A 266 21.61 0.68 -18.77
C PRO A 266 22.62 1.81 -19.05
N PRO A 267 23.12 1.90 -20.29
CA PRO A 267 23.98 3.01 -20.72
C PRO A 267 23.35 4.36 -20.37
N ALA A 268 24.21 5.33 -20.03
CA ALA A 268 23.76 6.68 -19.72
C ALA A 268 22.94 7.26 -20.89
N PRO A 269 21.83 7.96 -20.61
CA PRO A 269 21.09 8.70 -21.63
C PRO A 269 22.01 9.69 -22.37
N VAL A 270 21.74 9.90 -23.65
CA VAL A 270 22.49 10.88 -24.48
C VAL A 270 22.22 12.32 -24.07
N ASP A 271 21.07 12.59 -23.44
CA ASP A 271 20.74 13.88 -22.87
C ASP A 271 21.35 14.00 -21.47
N VAL A 272 22.19 15.01 -21.30
CA VAL A 272 22.90 15.30 -20.04
C VAL A 272 22.09 16.19 -19.11
N ASN A 273 20.95 16.72 -19.55
CA ASN A 273 20.09 17.53 -18.71
C ASN A 273 19.30 16.65 -17.74
N PRO A 274 19.15 17.06 -16.46
CA PRO A 274 18.32 16.31 -15.53
C PRO A 274 16.86 16.29 -16.00
N PRO A 275 16.17 15.14 -15.92
CA PRO A 275 14.74 15.10 -16.17
C PRO A 275 14.03 16.00 -15.15
N GLY A 276 12.97 16.69 -15.59
CA GLY A 276 12.15 17.50 -14.68
C GLY A 276 11.52 16.62 -13.59
N ASP A 277 11.57 17.02 -12.32
CA ASP A 277 10.99 16.21 -11.24
C ASP A 277 9.47 16.42 -11.11
N GLU A 278 8.72 15.72 -11.96
CA GLU A 278 7.26 15.70 -11.99
C GLU A 278 6.63 14.70 -11.01
N ARG A 279 7.43 14.04 -10.14
CA ARG A 279 6.92 12.98 -9.23
C ARG A 279 5.76 13.47 -8.37
N HIS A 280 5.81 14.71 -7.89
CA HIS A 280 4.73 15.29 -7.08
C HIS A 280 3.40 15.42 -7.85
N MET A 281 3.45 15.81 -9.12
CA MET A 281 2.26 15.90 -9.98
C MET A 281 1.73 14.51 -10.31
N LEU A 282 2.61 13.59 -10.70
CA LEU A 282 2.25 12.21 -11.03
C LEU A 282 1.71 11.46 -9.81
N TRP A 283 2.21 11.77 -8.62
CA TRP A 283 1.68 11.26 -7.34
C TRP A 283 0.25 11.73 -7.11
N PHE A 284 -0.04 12.99 -7.41
CA PHE A 284 -1.41 13.50 -7.35
C PHE A 284 -2.33 12.79 -8.35
N GLU A 285 -1.86 12.55 -9.58
CA GLU A 285 -2.62 11.76 -10.57
C GLU A 285 -2.87 10.32 -10.12
N LEU A 286 -1.89 9.69 -9.47
CA LEU A 286 -2.00 8.35 -8.88
C LEU A 286 -3.09 8.27 -7.81
N MET A 287 -3.27 9.31 -7.01
CA MET A 287 -4.28 9.35 -5.96
C MET A 287 -5.70 9.54 -6.49
N LYS A 288 -5.89 10.19 -7.65
CA LYS A 288 -7.24 10.53 -8.15
C LYS A 288 -8.17 9.31 -8.31
N PRO A 289 -7.76 8.19 -8.94
CA PRO A 289 -8.62 7.01 -9.06
C PRO A 289 -9.09 6.44 -7.73
N MET A 290 -8.30 6.60 -6.65
CA MET A 290 -8.62 6.12 -5.31
C MET A 290 -9.81 6.85 -4.68
N THR A 291 -10.13 8.06 -5.14
CA THR A 291 -11.29 8.85 -4.69
C THR A 291 -12.61 8.39 -5.33
N SER A 292 -12.54 7.51 -6.34
CA SER A 292 -13.69 7.11 -7.16
C SER A 292 -14.21 5.71 -6.78
N THR A 293 -15.51 5.53 -6.95
CA THR A 293 -16.20 4.23 -6.88
C THR A 293 -16.64 3.74 -8.27
N ALA A 294 -16.25 4.43 -9.34
CA ALA A 294 -16.63 4.08 -10.70
C ALA A 294 -15.97 2.77 -11.16
N THR A 295 -16.67 2.03 -12.03
CA THR A 295 -16.14 0.84 -12.69
C THR A 295 -14.89 1.18 -13.51
N GLY A 296 -13.85 0.36 -13.43
CA GLY A 296 -12.60 0.57 -14.18
C GLY A 296 -11.60 1.51 -13.48
N ARG A 297 -11.85 1.89 -12.23
CA ARG A 297 -10.92 2.69 -11.40
C ARG A 297 -9.57 2.00 -11.22
N GLU A 298 -9.53 0.67 -11.19
CA GLU A 298 -8.33 -0.14 -11.04
C GLU A 298 -7.41 0.05 -12.25
N ALA A 299 -7.97 -0.04 -13.46
CA ALA A 299 -7.22 0.20 -14.67
C ALA A 299 -6.74 1.66 -14.78
N ALA A 300 -7.53 2.63 -14.31
CA ALA A 300 -7.10 4.03 -14.23
C ALA A 300 -5.94 4.22 -13.24
N HIS A 301 -6.04 3.60 -12.06
CA HIS A 301 -4.99 3.57 -11.03
C HIS A 301 -3.70 2.96 -11.58
N LEU A 302 -3.77 1.80 -12.22
CA LEU A 302 -2.60 1.13 -12.80
C LEU A 302 -1.90 1.96 -13.87
N ARG A 303 -2.64 2.68 -14.73
CA ARG A 303 -2.05 3.58 -15.73
C ARG A 303 -1.35 4.77 -15.09
N ALA A 304 -1.98 5.39 -14.11
CA ALA A 304 -1.38 6.50 -13.36
C ALA A 304 -0.13 6.03 -12.59
N PHE A 305 -0.19 4.83 -11.99
CA PHE A 305 0.93 4.25 -11.27
C PHE A 305 2.10 3.94 -12.20
N ARG A 306 1.82 3.40 -13.39
CA ARG A 306 2.84 3.15 -14.41
C ARG A 306 3.55 4.44 -14.83
N ALA A 307 2.81 5.55 -14.98
CA ALA A 307 3.41 6.85 -15.31
C ALA A 307 4.32 7.35 -14.17
N TYR A 308 3.86 7.27 -12.92
CA TYR A 308 4.68 7.63 -11.75
C TYR A 308 5.93 6.76 -11.60
N ALA A 309 5.80 5.44 -11.77
CA ALA A 309 6.89 4.48 -11.64
C ALA A 309 7.95 4.69 -12.75
N ALA A 310 7.53 4.87 -14.00
CA ALA A 310 8.43 5.16 -15.11
C ALA A 310 9.20 6.47 -14.89
N HIS A 311 8.52 7.54 -14.45
CA HIS A 311 9.17 8.81 -14.14
C HIS A 311 10.15 8.71 -12.96
N SER A 312 9.78 7.94 -11.93
CA SER A 312 10.66 7.69 -10.78
C SER A 312 11.88 6.86 -11.17
N GLN A 313 11.72 5.91 -12.10
CA GLN A 313 12.82 5.16 -12.70
C GLN A 313 13.79 6.09 -13.45
N GLU A 314 13.29 7.02 -14.26
CA GLU A 314 14.14 7.98 -15.01
C GLU A 314 14.95 8.89 -14.07
N ILE A 315 14.30 9.43 -13.02
CA ILE A 315 14.97 10.26 -12.00
C ILE A 315 16.06 9.46 -11.28
N ALA A 316 15.76 8.23 -10.85
CA ALA A 316 16.72 7.37 -10.16
C ALA A 316 17.90 6.99 -11.07
N LEU A 317 17.65 6.72 -12.35
CA LEU A 317 18.70 6.44 -13.34
C LEU A 317 19.66 7.62 -13.49
N HIS A 318 19.11 8.83 -13.64
CA HIS A 318 19.91 10.05 -13.74
C HIS A 318 20.74 10.26 -12.47
N GLN A 319 20.14 10.08 -11.29
CA GLN A 319 20.84 10.19 -10.01
C GLN A 319 21.97 9.17 -9.88
N ALA A 320 21.76 7.92 -10.32
CA ALA A 320 22.78 6.88 -10.25
C ALA A 320 23.99 7.17 -11.16
N HIS A 321 23.76 7.74 -12.34
CA HIS A 321 24.84 8.16 -13.25
C HIS A 321 25.55 9.45 -12.82
N THR A 322 24.89 10.35 -12.08
CA THR A 322 25.44 11.66 -11.72
C THR A 322 25.95 11.77 -10.29
N ALA A 323 25.66 10.79 -9.43
CA ALA A 323 26.16 10.75 -8.06
C ALA A 323 27.70 10.68 -8.02
N THR A 324 28.29 11.56 -7.21
CA THR A 324 29.74 11.62 -6.98
C THR A 324 30.17 10.85 -5.73
N ASP A 325 29.23 10.57 -4.82
CA ASP A 325 29.44 9.77 -3.62
C ASP A 325 28.95 8.34 -3.86
N ALA A 326 29.76 7.35 -3.49
CA ALA A 326 29.48 5.94 -3.73
C ALA A 326 28.27 5.43 -2.94
N ALA A 327 28.05 5.90 -1.71
CA ALA A 327 26.91 5.49 -0.92
C ALA A 327 25.61 6.06 -1.51
N VAL A 328 25.62 7.32 -1.95
CA VAL A 328 24.51 7.94 -2.68
C VAL A 328 24.25 7.21 -4.01
N GLN A 329 25.30 6.87 -4.76
CA GLN A 329 25.18 6.14 -6.02
C GLN A 329 24.53 4.77 -5.80
N ARG A 330 24.94 4.03 -4.76
CA ARG A 330 24.38 2.72 -4.44
C ARG A 330 22.89 2.79 -4.11
N VAL A 331 22.47 3.80 -3.35
CA VAL A 331 21.04 4.04 -3.06
C VAL A 331 20.28 4.34 -4.35
N ALA A 332 20.81 5.21 -5.22
CA ALA A 332 20.17 5.53 -6.50
C ALA A 332 20.08 4.32 -7.44
N VAL A 333 21.08 3.42 -7.45
CA VAL A 333 21.02 2.15 -8.18
C VAL A 333 19.94 1.23 -7.60
N ALA A 334 19.85 1.11 -6.27
CA ALA A 334 18.80 0.33 -5.62
C ALA A 334 17.40 0.83 -5.99
N ASP A 335 17.23 2.15 -5.98
CA ASP A 335 15.98 2.83 -6.35
C ASP A 335 15.63 2.58 -7.82
N TRP A 336 16.61 2.67 -8.71
CA TRP A 336 16.41 2.41 -10.12
C TRP A 336 15.98 0.96 -10.38
N LEU A 337 16.66 -0.03 -9.77
CA LEU A 337 16.31 -1.45 -9.88
C LEU A 337 14.88 -1.72 -9.36
N TYR A 338 14.52 -1.11 -8.22
CA TYR A 338 13.17 -1.23 -7.67
C TYR A 338 12.13 -0.66 -8.63
N TRP A 339 12.34 0.55 -9.16
CA TRP A 339 11.39 1.17 -10.10
C TRP A 339 11.35 0.48 -11.45
N GLN A 340 12.45 -0.11 -11.91
CA GLN A 340 12.49 -0.97 -13.09
C GLN A 340 11.58 -2.20 -12.89
N TYR A 341 11.69 -2.87 -11.74
CA TYR A 341 10.84 -4.01 -11.40
C TYR A 341 9.35 -3.62 -11.39
N VAL A 342 9.01 -2.56 -10.65
CA VAL A 342 7.62 -2.10 -10.51
C VAL A 342 7.04 -1.67 -11.87
N THR A 343 7.80 -0.93 -12.68
CA THR A 343 7.38 -0.54 -14.04
C THR A 343 7.12 -1.76 -14.93
N GLY A 344 8.02 -2.76 -14.92
CA GLY A 344 7.84 -3.99 -15.69
C GLY A 344 6.66 -4.85 -15.21
N LEU A 345 6.36 -4.85 -13.90
CA LEU A 345 5.16 -5.49 -13.36
C LEU A 345 3.89 -4.77 -13.82
N LEU A 346 3.88 -3.43 -13.79
CA LEU A 346 2.76 -2.61 -14.23
C LEU A 346 2.48 -2.72 -15.73
N ASP A 347 3.52 -2.75 -16.57
CA ASP A 347 3.36 -2.95 -18.01
C ASP A 347 2.70 -4.30 -18.32
N ARG A 348 3.10 -5.38 -17.63
CA ARG A 348 2.45 -6.70 -17.75
C ARG A 348 1.01 -6.69 -17.23
N ALA A 349 0.74 -6.02 -16.12
CA ALA A 349 -0.59 -5.90 -15.56
C ALA A 349 -1.55 -5.15 -16.49
N LEU A 350 -1.10 -4.06 -17.11
CA LEU A 350 -1.87 -3.30 -18.08
C LEU A 350 -2.10 -4.07 -19.38
N ALA A 351 -1.11 -4.84 -19.83
CA ALA A 351 -1.26 -5.71 -21.00
C ALA A 351 -2.30 -6.83 -20.76
N ALA A 352 -2.37 -7.39 -19.55
CA ALA A 352 -3.35 -8.42 -19.20
C ALA A 352 -4.77 -7.87 -18.99
N ALA A 353 -4.90 -6.57 -18.70
CA ALA A 353 -6.19 -5.89 -18.50
C ALA A 353 -6.79 -5.27 -19.77
N SER A 354 -6.06 -5.32 -20.90
CA SER A 354 -6.45 -4.78 -22.20
C SER A 354 -7.05 -5.85 -23.10
#